data_AF-R6T4L1-F1
#
_entry.id   AF-R6T4L1-F1
#
_cell.length_a   1.000
_cell.length_b   1.000
_cell.length_c   1.000
_cell.angle_alpha   90.00
_cell.angle_beta   90.00
_cell.angle_gamma   90.00
#
_symmetry.space_group_name_H-M   'P 1'
#
loop_
_entity.id
_entity.type
_entity.pdbx_description
1 polymer ?
#
loop_
_entity_poly.entity_id
_entity_poly.type
_entity_poly.pdbx_seq_one_letter_code
_entity_poly.pdbx_strand_id
1 'polypeptide(L)'
;MEFLFGLRHPSFGTMMEDGATSVWEAPDMQGIDMDRTHGVASYNHPMHTGFAYAFYTELAGISPNTPGFARFRIAPCRLERITALQASYESPFGQIAVSYQRSDNGEYRYTLTVPAGSVCEFTKIGESDPIVLQSGTYSF
;
A
#
# COMPACT_ATOMS: atom_id res chain seq x y z
N MET A 1 7.19 0.41 9.00
CA MET A 1 7.77 1.42 8.09
C MET A 1 9.27 1.59 8.27
N GLU A 2 9.80 1.63 9.49
CA GLU A 2 11.26 1.81 9.73
C GLU A 2 12.13 0.71 9.09
N PHE A 3 11.66 -0.53 9.05
CA PHE A 3 12.36 -1.63 8.37
C PHE A 3 12.37 -1.49 6.83
N LEU A 4 11.35 -0.86 6.23
CA LEU A 4 11.27 -0.77 4.77
C LEU A 4 12.11 0.41 4.24
N PHE A 5 12.08 1.54 4.96
CA PHE A 5 12.64 2.82 4.51
C PHE A 5 13.81 3.33 5.36
N GLY A 6 14.24 2.58 6.37
CA GLY A 6 15.35 2.97 7.23
C GLY A 6 16.70 2.87 6.54
N LEU A 7 17.63 3.76 6.88
CA LEU A 7 18.96 3.84 6.24
C LEU A 7 20.06 3.12 7.04
N ARG A 8 19.73 2.50 8.18
CA ARG A 8 20.70 1.88 9.09
C ARG A 8 21.04 0.43 8.76
N HIS A 9 20.37 -0.15 7.78
CA HIS A 9 20.56 -1.51 7.29
C HIS A 9 20.11 -1.57 5.83
N PRO A 10 20.49 -2.61 5.07
CA PRO A 10 20.01 -2.79 3.70
C PRO A 10 18.48 -2.78 3.66
N SER A 11 17.90 -1.88 2.87
CA SER A 11 16.45 -1.66 2.79
C SER A 11 16.07 -1.03 1.44
N PHE A 12 14.78 -0.80 1.22
CA PHE A 12 14.35 0.00 0.07
C PHE A 12 14.77 1.47 0.21
N GLY A 13 14.89 1.97 1.46
CA GLY A 13 15.44 3.29 1.74
C GLY A 13 16.88 3.45 1.25
N THR A 14 17.75 2.47 1.51
CA THR A 14 19.15 2.53 1.05
C THR A 14 19.25 2.45 -0.48
N MET A 15 18.41 1.62 -1.13
CA MET A 15 18.33 1.59 -2.59
C MET A 15 17.96 2.97 -3.16
N MET A 16 16.97 3.65 -2.57
CA MET A 16 16.56 4.98 -3.03
C MET A 16 17.65 6.04 -2.84
N GLU A 17 18.37 6.03 -1.71
CA GLU A 17 19.52 6.92 -1.48
C GLU A 17 20.63 6.71 -2.53
N ASP A 18 20.82 5.47 -2.98
CA ASP A 18 21.76 5.10 -4.05
C ASP A 18 21.20 5.35 -5.48
N GLY A 19 20.03 5.98 -5.60
CA GLY A 19 19.45 6.41 -6.89
C GLY A 19 18.63 5.34 -7.63
N ALA A 20 18.16 4.31 -6.93
CA ALA A 20 17.33 3.26 -7.53
C ALA A 20 16.00 3.80 -8.08
N THR A 21 15.68 3.42 -9.32
CA THR A 21 14.36 3.65 -9.97
C THR A 21 13.55 2.37 -10.16
N SER A 22 14.10 1.23 -9.75
CA SER A 22 13.46 -0.08 -9.70
C SER A 22 13.97 -0.85 -8.47
N VAL A 23 13.37 -1.99 -8.15
CA VAL A 23 13.79 -2.81 -7.00
C VAL A 23 14.98 -3.68 -7.40
N TRP A 24 16.05 -3.65 -6.61
CA TRP A 24 17.28 -4.37 -6.89
C TRP A 24 17.27 -5.76 -6.25
N GLU A 25 17.93 -6.74 -6.87
CA GLU A 25 18.04 -8.10 -6.35
C GLU A 25 18.81 -8.16 -5.03
N ALA A 26 19.84 -7.31 -4.88
CA ALA A 26 20.59 -7.12 -3.64
C ALA A 26 20.50 -5.65 -3.18
N PRO A 27 19.97 -5.38 -1.97
CA PRO A 27 19.86 -4.02 -1.39
C PRO A 27 21.20 -3.41 -0.95
N ASP A 28 22.23 -4.23 -0.79
CA ASP A 28 23.60 -3.79 -0.48
C ASP A 28 24.54 -4.28 -1.57
N MET A 29 24.68 -3.46 -2.61
CA MET A 29 25.61 -3.72 -3.71
C MET A 29 27.06 -3.35 -3.34
N GLN A 30 27.29 -2.75 -2.16
CA GLN A 30 28.59 -2.21 -1.73
C GLN A 30 29.31 -3.13 -0.74
N GLY A 31 28.57 -3.90 0.07
CA GLY A 31 29.09 -4.91 1.02
C GLY A 31 29.41 -6.27 0.40
N ILE A 32 29.13 -6.46 -0.90
CA ILE A 32 29.54 -7.64 -1.66
C ILE A 32 30.95 -7.34 -2.20
N ASP A 33 31.98 -7.82 -1.50
CA ASP A 33 33.40 -7.74 -1.90
C ASP A 33 33.68 -8.70 -3.07
N MET A 34 33.02 -8.47 -4.20
CA MET A 34 33.18 -9.23 -5.43
C MET A 34 33.28 -8.26 -6.59
N ASP A 35 34.29 -8.50 -7.43
CA ASP A 35 34.59 -7.74 -8.63
C ASP A 35 33.32 -7.43 -9.47
N ARG A 36 33.01 -6.13 -9.61
CA ARG A 36 31.84 -5.59 -10.35
C ARG A 36 31.84 -5.97 -11.83
N THR A 37 32.91 -6.58 -12.35
CA THR A 37 33.00 -7.08 -13.73
C THR A 37 32.14 -8.32 -13.99
N HIS A 38 31.77 -9.08 -12.96
CA HIS A 38 30.86 -10.22 -13.08
C HIS A 38 29.52 -9.79 -12.49
N GLY A 39 28.55 -9.42 -13.32
CA GLY A 39 27.25 -8.91 -12.89
C GLY A 39 26.63 -9.77 -11.76
N VAL A 40 26.79 -9.31 -10.52
CA VAL A 40 26.55 -10.12 -9.32
C VAL A 40 25.10 -10.07 -8.86
N ALA A 41 24.32 -9.07 -9.29
CA ALA A 41 22.90 -8.97 -9.02
C ALA A 41 22.22 -8.00 -10.00
N SER A 42 20.96 -8.26 -10.34
CA SER A 42 20.16 -7.40 -11.21
C SER A 42 19.72 -6.12 -10.48
N TYR A 43 19.86 -4.98 -11.15
CA TYR A 43 19.28 -3.70 -10.73
C TYR A 43 17.78 -3.58 -11.00
N ASN A 44 17.13 -4.62 -11.55
CA ASN A 44 15.70 -4.63 -11.82
C ASN A 44 15.14 -6.05 -11.60
N HIS A 45 14.82 -6.36 -10.34
CA HIS A 45 14.40 -7.69 -9.91
C HIS A 45 13.22 -7.60 -8.92
N PRO A 46 12.04 -8.14 -9.27
CA PRO A 46 10.81 -7.90 -8.50
C PRO A 46 10.69 -8.74 -7.23
N MET A 47 11.61 -9.65 -6.93
CA MET A 47 11.50 -10.56 -5.77
C MET A 47 11.20 -9.82 -4.45
N HIS A 48 11.78 -8.64 -4.27
CA HIS A 48 11.59 -7.85 -3.06
C HIS A 48 10.42 -6.85 -3.12
N THR A 49 9.62 -6.82 -4.20
CA THR A 49 8.47 -5.89 -4.33
C THR A 49 7.26 -6.32 -3.50
N GLY A 50 7.34 -7.41 -2.73
CA GLY A 50 6.23 -7.91 -1.91
C GLY A 50 5.66 -6.88 -0.93
N PHE A 51 6.45 -5.90 -0.50
CA PHE A 51 5.97 -4.81 0.36
C PHE A 51 4.88 -3.95 -0.31
N ALA A 52 4.85 -3.87 -1.64
CA ALA A 52 3.84 -3.09 -2.36
C ALA A 52 2.43 -3.64 -2.09
N TYR A 53 2.30 -4.94 -1.82
CA TYR A 53 1.05 -5.56 -1.39
C TYR A 53 0.48 -4.90 -0.13
N ALA A 54 1.34 -4.65 0.87
CA ALA A 54 0.92 -4.03 2.14
C ALA A 54 0.46 -2.57 1.97
N PHE A 55 0.92 -1.86 0.92
CA PHE A 55 0.40 -0.53 0.61
C PHE A 55 -1.08 -0.58 0.21
N TYR A 56 -1.50 -1.64 -0.47
CA TYR A 56 -2.91 -1.83 -0.82
C TYR A 56 -3.70 -2.44 0.35
N THR A 57 -3.21 -3.53 0.95
CA THR A 57 -4.03 -4.30 1.89
C THR A 57 -4.05 -3.76 3.32
N GLU A 58 -2.97 -3.12 3.75
CA GLU A 58 -2.85 -2.59 5.12
C GLU A 58 -2.99 -1.08 5.12
N LEU A 59 -2.22 -0.39 4.27
CA LEU A 59 -2.18 1.06 4.30
C LEU A 59 -3.47 1.68 3.71
N ALA A 60 -3.83 1.30 2.48
CA ALA A 60 -5.12 1.66 1.91
C ALA A 60 -6.28 0.80 2.45
N GLY A 61 -5.98 -0.39 2.97
CA GLY A 61 -6.97 -1.29 3.56
C GLY A 61 -7.83 -2.06 2.56
N ILE A 62 -7.52 -1.99 1.25
CA ILE A 62 -8.28 -2.65 0.19
C ILE A 62 -7.91 -4.13 0.16
N SER A 63 -8.85 -5.01 0.47
CA SER A 63 -8.61 -6.47 0.42
C SER A 63 -9.86 -7.23 0.00
N PRO A 64 -9.74 -8.28 -0.83
CA PRO A 64 -10.88 -9.10 -1.20
C PRO A 64 -11.34 -9.95 0.00
N ASN A 65 -12.64 -9.94 0.31
CA ASN A 65 -13.26 -10.90 1.23
C ASN A 65 -13.64 -12.18 0.47
N THR A 66 -13.89 -12.06 -0.83
CA THR A 66 -14.11 -13.17 -1.76
C THR A 66 -13.21 -13.01 -2.98
N PRO A 67 -12.79 -14.10 -3.65
CA PRO A 67 -12.06 -14.02 -4.91
C PRO A 67 -12.76 -13.09 -5.92
N GLY A 68 -11.97 -12.25 -6.60
CA GLY A 68 -12.49 -11.35 -7.64
C GLY A 68 -13.22 -10.09 -7.15
N PHE A 69 -13.19 -9.77 -5.85
CA PHE A 69 -13.74 -8.51 -5.29
C PHE A 69 -15.25 -8.31 -5.45
N ALA A 70 -16.03 -9.38 -5.60
CA ALA A 70 -17.50 -9.29 -5.46
C ALA A 70 -17.88 -8.82 -4.05
N ARG A 71 -17.14 -9.27 -3.03
CA ARG A 71 -17.14 -8.71 -1.68
C ARG A 71 -15.71 -8.37 -1.28
N PHE A 72 -15.52 -7.20 -0.70
CA PHE A 72 -14.20 -6.73 -0.26
C PHE A 72 -14.33 -5.83 0.97
N ARG A 73 -13.20 -5.55 1.60
CA ARG A 73 -13.10 -4.60 2.71
C ARG A 73 -12.23 -3.41 2.33
N ILE A 74 -12.52 -2.28 2.96
CA ILE A 74 -11.65 -1.11 3.06
C ILE A 74 -11.46 -0.84 4.56
N ALA A 75 -10.28 -1.14 5.09
CA ALA A 75 -9.95 -0.92 6.49
C ALA A 75 -8.53 -0.35 6.62
N PRO A 76 -8.34 0.97 6.40
CA PRO A 76 -7.02 1.59 6.44
C PRO A 76 -6.41 1.51 7.84
N CYS A 77 -5.09 1.32 7.94
CA CYS A 77 -4.40 1.32 9.21
C CYS A 77 -3.91 2.73 9.63
N ARG A 78 -3.89 2.99 10.94
CA ARG A 78 -3.33 4.25 11.46
C ARG A 78 -1.81 4.24 11.43
N LEU A 79 -1.21 5.18 10.70
CA LEU A 79 0.22 5.49 10.80
C LEU A 79 0.44 6.96 11.10
N GLU A 80 1.13 7.26 12.20
CA GLU A 80 1.28 8.65 12.69
C GLU A 80 1.93 9.61 11.69
N ARG A 81 2.81 9.08 10.83
CA ARG A 81 3.52 9.87 9.80
C ARG A 81 2.71 10.06 8.52
N ILE A 82 1.60 9.35 8.33
CA ILE A 82 0.78 9.42 7.13
C ILE A 82 -0.56 10.06 7.50
N THR A 83 -0.69 11.34 7.18
CA THR A 83 -1.89 12.13 7.44
C THR A 83 -2.88 12.09 6.28
N ALA A 84 -2.45 11.70 5.08
CA ALA A 84 -3.33 11.58 3.93
C ALA A 84 -2.89 10.42 3.04
N LEU A 85 -3.87 9.78 2.39
CA LEU A 85 -3.66 8.71 1.43
C LEU A 85 -4.70 8.80 0.33
N GLN A 86 -4.30 8.41 -0.87
CA GLN A 86 -5.19 8.11 -1.98
C GLN A 86 -4.68 6.85 -2.68
N ALA A 87 -5.56 5.89 -2.90
CA ALA A 87 -5.27 4.66 -3.62
C ALA A 87 -6.47 4.21 -4.45
N SER A 88 -6.20 3.55 -5.57
CA SER A 88 -7.21 2.87 -6.37
C SER A 88 -6.72 1.50 -6.83
N TYR A 89 -7.67 0.60 -7.05
CA TYR A 89 -7.44 -0.75 -7.55
C TYR A 89 -8.46 -1.09 -8.63
N GLU A 90 -7.99 -1.52 -9.79
CA GLU A 90 -8.84 -1.96 -10.90
C GLU A 90 -9.25 -3.41 -10.68
N SER A 91 -10.50 -3.62 -10.27
CA SER A 91 -11.08 -4.95 -10.07
C SER A 91 -11.84 -5.42 -11.33
N PRO A 92 -12.22 -6.70 -11.42
CA PRO A 92 -13.09 -7.18 -12.50
C PRO A 92 -14.45 -6.46 -12.60
N PHE A 93 -14.93 -5.84 -11.51
CA PHE A 93 -16.19 -5.10 -11.45
C PHE A 93 -16.01 -3.60 -11.77
N GLY A 94 -14.77 -3.13 -11.88
CA GLY A 94 -14.40 -1.72 -12.06
C GLY A 94 -13.52 -1.20 -10.93
N GLN A 95 -13.31 0.12 -10.92
CA GLN A 95 -12.41 0.77 -9.99
C GLN A 95 -12.95 0.76 -8.55
N ILE A 96 -12.12 0.29 -7.63
CA ILE A 96 -12.23 0.53 -6.19
C ILE A 96 -11.31 1.70 -5.85
N ALA A 97 -11.79 2.70 -5.14
CA ALA A 97 -10.97 3.84 -4.72
C ALA A 97 -11.20 4.17 -3.25
N VAL A 98 -10.12 4.59 -2.58
CA VAL A 98 -10.15 5.11 -1.21
C VAL A 98 -9.23 6.29 -1.10
N SER A 99 -9.69 7.34 -0.45
CA SER A 99 -8.83 8.38 0.07
C SER A 99 -9.23 8.73 1.49
N TYR A 100 -8.25 9.16 2.27
CA TYR A 100 -8.50 9.78 3.57
C TYR A 100 -7.55 10.94 3.83
N GLN A 101 -7.99 11.85 4.67
CA GLN A 101 -7.17 12.94 5.20
C GLN A 101 -7.48 13.17 6.68
N ARG A 102 -6.43 13.20 7.51
CA ARG A 102 -6.48 13.54 8.93
C ARG A 102 -6.53 15.06 9.06
N SER A 103 -7.58 15.56 9.69
CA SER A 103 -7.78 16.95 10.07
C SER A 103 -6.96 17.30 11.32
N ASP A 104 -6.81 18.59 11.60
CA ASP A 104 -6.04 19.09 12.75
C ASP A 104 -6.63 18.66 14.11
N ASN A 105 -7.95 18.42 14.15
CA ASN A 105 -8.64 17.89 15.32
C ASN A 105 -8.45 16.36 15.50
N GLY A 106 -7.69 15.71 14.62
CA GLY A 106 -7.41 14.27 14.66
C GLY A 106 -8.46 13.38 13.99
N GLU A 107 -9.56 13.96 13.50
CA GLU A 107 -10.58 13.21 12.75
C GLU A 107 -10.14 12.94 11.32
N TYR A 108 -10.69 11.88 10.72
CA TYR A 108 -10.41 11.50 9.34
C TYR A 108 -11.62 11.76 8.47
N ARG A 109 -11.40 12.46 7.35
CA ARG A 109 -12.36 12.54 6.25
C ARG A 109 -12.04 11.49 5.21
N TYR A 110 -13.04 10.78 4.70
CA TYR A 110 -12.87 9.72 3.72
C TYR A 110 -13.61 10.00 2.43
N THR A 111 -13.10 9.48 1.31
CA THR A 111 -13.86 9.32 0.07
C THR A 111 -13.64 7.89 -0.44
N LEU A 112 -14.73 7.20 -0.76
CA LEU A 112 -14.70 5.81 -1.22
C LEU A 112 -15.50 5.64 -2.49
N THR A 113 -15.03 4.75 -3.38
CA THR A 113 -15.77 4.29 -4.56
C THR A 113 -15.87 2.78 -4.53
N VAL A 114 -17.10 2.28 -4.62
CA VAL A 114 -17.44 0.86 -4.70
C VAL A 114 -18.03 0.61 -6.09
N PRO A 115 -17.43 -0.27 -6.92
CA PRO A 115 -17.92 -0.52 -8.27
C PRO A 115 -19.27 -1.24 -8.28
N ALA A 116 -19.99 -1.15 -9.41
CA ALA A 116 -21.25 -1.84 -9.62
C ALA A 116 -21.09 -3.37 -9.52
N GLY A 117 -22.01 -4.03 -8.81
CA GLY A 117 -21.95 -5.48 -8.62
C GLY A 117 -21.05 -5.94 -7.45
N SER A 118 -20.43 -5.01 -6.73
CA SER A 118 -19.64 -5.30 -5.53
C SER A 118 -20.28 -4.74 -4.25
N VAL A 119 -19.90 -5.33 -3.11
CA VAL A 119 -20.24 -4.86 -1.76
C VAL A 119 -18.96 -4.67 -0.96
N CYS A 120 -18.87 -3.54 -0.25
CA CYS A 120 -17.72 -3.18 0.57
C CYS A 120 -18.08 -3.19 2.06
N GLU A 121 -17.21 -3.77 2.89
CA GLU A 121 -17.18 -3.56 4.34
C GLU A 121 -16.14 -2.48 4.66
N PHE A 122 -16.58 -1.29 5.04
CA PHE A 122 -15.71 -0.17 5.36
C PHE A 122 -15.55 0.00 6.87
N THR A 123 -14.32 -0.05 7.38
CA THR A 123 -14.01 0.23 8.79
C THR A 123 -13.14 1.48 8.87
N LYS A 124 -13.60 2.48 9.62
CA LYS A 124 -12.84 3.72 9.85
C LYS A 124 -11.63 3.43 10.73
N ILE A 125 -10.59 4.25 10.56
CA ILE A 125 -9.39 4.19 11.40
C ILE A 125 -9.78 4.38 12.87
N GLY A 126 -9.45 3.40 13.71
CA GLY A 126 -9.72 3.44 15.16
C GLY A 126 -11.09 2.90 15.57
N GLU A 127 -11.93 2.51 14.61
CA GLU A 127 -13.21 1.84 14.87
C GLU A 127 -13.10 0.32 14.63
N SER A 128 -14.06 -0.44 15.14
CA SER A 128 -14.11 -1.90 14.99
C SER A 128 -15.32 -2.38 14.18
N ASP A 129 -16.40 -1.62 14.17
CA ASP A 129 -17.63 -2.00 13.51
C ASP A 129 -17.60 -1.57 12.02
N PRO A 130 -17.76 -2.51 11.07
CA PRO A 130 -17.79 -2.16 9.65
C PRO A 130 -19.14 -1.58 9.22
N ILE A 131 -19.08 -0.60 8.32
CA ILE A 131 -20.21 -0.06 7.58
C ILE A 131 -20.30 -0.81 6.25
N VAL A 132 -21.45 -1.43 5.96
CA VAL A 132 -21.67 -2.11 4.69
C VAL A 132 -22.13 -1.12 3.63
N LEU A 133 -21.37 -1.01 2.54
CA LEU A 133 -21.60 -0.12 1.41
C LEU A 133 -21.93 -0.92 0.15
N GLN A 134 -22.96 -0.49 -0.56
CA GLN A 134 -23.27 -0.98 -1.90
C GLN A 134 -22.43 -0.22 -2.93
N SER A 135 -22.65 -0.48 -4.22
CA SER A 135 -22.02 0.30 -5.28
C SER A 135 -22.37 1.79 -5.19
N GLY A 136 -21.36 2.64 -5.35
CA GLY A 136 -21.53 4.09 -5.28
C GLY A 136 -20.27 4.81 -4.83
N THR A 137 -20.39 6.13 -4.71
CA THR A 137 -19.36 6.99 -4.13
C THR A 137 -19.86 7.54 -2.80
N TYR A 138 -19.01 7.49 -1.79
CA TYR A 138 -19.34 7.85 -0.41
C TYR A 138 -18.33 8.84 0.15
N SER A 139 -18.81 9.72 1.03
CA SER A 139 -17.97 10.62 1.82
C SER A 139 -18.34 10.50 3.28
N PHE A 140 -17.32 10.41 4.14
CA PHE A 140 -17.45 10.31 5.59
C PHE A 140 -16.58 11.36 6.28
#